data_AF-A0A382DS48-F1
#
_entry.id   AF-A0A382DS48-F1
#
_cell.length_a   1.000
_cell.length_b   1.000
_cell.length_c   1.000
_cell.angle_alpha   90.00
_cell.angle_beta   90.00
_cell.angle_gamma   90.00
#
_symmetry.space_group_name_H-M   'P 1'
#
loop_
_entity.id
_entity.type
_entity.pdbx_description
1 polymer ?
#
loop_
_entity_poly.entity_id
_entity_poly.type
_entity_poly.pdbx_seq_one_letter_code
_entity_poly.pdbx_strand_id
1 'polypeptide(L)'
;ANLIKKYLIDIAEDGSFQLDMSYFDYCTGLKMTNAKFAKLFGGVARQSESKLTQHEMDLAASIQQVSEEIIVKLAQGVKKESGAKNLCLAGGVALNCVVNGILLREKIFDDIWIQPAAGDAGGALGAALAAYHIMLNKPRNQHFGKDVMKGSFLGPDFSRTEIFRTLSECGAVFQELSEEGLINQTAELLAEGNAIGWMNGRMEFGPRALGARSIIADARSPKMQKLLNLKVKYRESFRPFAPSVLREDVSDWFEIDYDSPYMLLVADVKENKRRQMSDEEEALLGIEKLNAPRSDIPAVTHVDYSARAQTVHKDTNPKYHSLITRFRELTGCPVIVNTSFNVRGEPIICSPVDAFRCFMGTELDVLVVGSFILIKEDQDPQLAANYENRYELD
;
A
#
# COMPACT_ATOMS: atom_id res chain seq x y z
N ALA A 1 23.61 -10.75 -0.79
CA ALA A 1 23.16 -11.58 -1.94
C ALA A 1 24.07 -12.78 -2.24
N ASN A 2 25.40 -12.63 -2.32
CA ASN A 2 26.30 -13.73 -2.73
C ASN A 2 26.17 -15.02 -1.91
N LEU A 3 26.01 -14.92 -0.58
CA LEU A 3 25.78 -16.10 0.26
C LEU A 3 24.47 -16.82 -0.08
N ILE A 4 23.40 -16.08 -0.35
CA ILE A 4 22.10 -16.65 -0.76
C ILE A 4 22.28 -17.47 -2.04
N LYS A 5 22.86 -16.86 -3.08
CA LYS A 5 23.07 -17.52 -4.39
C LYS A 5 24.07 -18.68 -4.34
N LYS A 6 24.98 -18.69 -3.36
CA LYS A 6 25.97 -19.77 -3.22
C LYS A 6 25.43 -20.97 -2.45
N TYR A 7 24.55 -20.75 -1.47
CA TYR A 7 24.19 -21.77 -0.50
C TYR A 7 22.71 -22.10 -0.43
N LEU A 8 21.82 -21.14 -0.71
CA LEU A 8 20.38 -21.32 -0.50
C LEU A 8 19.61 -21.67 -1.76
N ILE A 9 20.12 -21.27 -2.92
CA ILE A 9 19.38 -21.38 -4.18
C ILE A 9 20.32 -21.65 -5.34
N ASP A 10 19.91 -22.56 -6.21
CA ASP A 10 20.45 -22.73 -7.55
C ASP A 10 19.47 -22.13 -8.57
N ILE A 11 19.96 -21.27 -9.47
CA ILE A 11 19.14 -20.50 -10.42
C ILE A 11 19.62 -20.83 -11.83
N ALA A 12 18.77 -21.48 -12.61
CA ALA A 12 19.05 -21.81 -14.01
C ALA A 12 19.00 -20.56 -14.92
N GLU A 13 19.43 -20.72 -16.17
CA GLU A 13 19.44 -19.63 -17.15
C GLU A 13 18.03 -19.13 -17.51
N ASP A 14 17.03 -20.01 -17.51
CA ASP A 14 15.63 -19.67 -17.79
C ASP A 14 14.87 -19.07 -16.58
N GLY A 15 15.57 -18.91 -15.45
CA GLY A 15 15.02 -18.39 -14.20
C GLY A 15 14.37 -19.45 -13.32
N SER A 16 14.20 -20.69 -13.78
CA SER A 16 13.80 -21.79 -12.90
C SER A 16 14.84 -21.96 -11.79
N PHE A 17 14.39 -22.37 -10.60
CA PHE A 17 15.27 -22.40 -9.45
C PHE A 17 14.91 -23.54 -8.48
N GLN A 18 15.91 -23.95 -7.71
CA GLN A 18 15.75 -24.92 -6.63
C GLN A 18 16.34 -24.37 -5.35
N LEU A 19 15.56 -24.41 -4.27
CA LEU A 19 16.02 -24.03 -2.94
C LEU A 19 16.67 -25.23 -2.24
N ASP A 20 17.78 -25.00 -1.52
CA ASP A 20 18.27 -25.97 -0.54
C ASP A 20 17.37 -25.92 0.70
N MET A 21 16.40 -26.83 0.73
CA MET A 21 15.39 -26.93 1.78
C MET A 21 15.97 -27.20 3.17
N SER A 22 17.24 -27.64 3.29
CA SER A 22 17.85 -27.87 4.61
C SER A 22 18.14 -26.58 5.41
N TYR A 23 17.96 -25.40 4.81
CA TYR A 23 18.01 -24.10 5.51
C TYR A 23 16.64 -23.60 5.99
N PHE A 24 15.55 -24.31 5.68
CA PHE A 24 14.19 -23.85 5.93
C PHE A 24 13.39 -24.87 6.74
N ASP A 25 12.48 -24.39 7.58
CA ASP A 25 11.62 -25.24 8.42
C ASP A 25 10.13 -25.15 8.06
N TYR A 26 9.72 -24.24 7.15
CA TYR A 26 8.30 -23.96 6.90
C TYR A 26 7.49 -25.12 6.30
N CYS A 27 8.17 -26.14 5.75
CA CYS A 27 7.49 -27.33 5.23
C CYS A 27 7.01 -28.27 6.34
N THR A 28 7.58 -28.20 7.54
CA THR A 28 7.33 -29.17 8.63
C THR A 28 7.17 -28.53 10.01
N GLY A 29 7.49 -27.24 10.15
CA GLY A 29 7.42 -26.49 11.41
C GLY A 29 6.68 -25.17 11.28
N LEU A 30 6.66 -24.41 12.38
CA LEU A 30 5.99 -23.10 12.49
C LEU A 30 6.93 -21.92 12.25
N LYS A 31 8.16 -22.17 11.78
CA LYS A 31 9.19 -21.15 11.55
C LYS A 31 9.65 -21.20 10.10
N MET A 32 10.00 -20.04 9.55
CA MET A 32 10.50 -19.95 8.18
C MET A 32 11.90 -20.54 8.03
N THR A 33 12.79 -20.24 8.98
CA THR A 33 14.23 -20.54 8.92
C THR A 33 14.68 -21.32 10.16
N ASN A 34 15.87 -21.94 10.05
CA ASN A 34 16.39 -22.85 11.07
C ASN A 34 17.83 -22.52 11.50
N ALA A 35 18.42 -23.38 12.34
CA ALA A 35 19.77 -23.17 12.87
C ALA A 35 20.86 -23.14 11.77
N LYS A 36 20.67 -23.85 10.65
CA LYS A 36 21.59 -23.82 9.51
C LYS A 36 21.56 -22.46 8.83
N PHE A 37 20.38 -21.88 8.65
CA PHE A 37 20.20 -20.50 8.15
C PHE A 37 20.85 -19.49 9.11
N ALA A 38 20.57 -19.62 10.41
CA ALA A 38 21.14 -18.74 11.42
C ALA A 38 22.68 -18.76 11.41
N LYS A 39 23.28 -19.95 11.29
CA LYS A 39 24.73 -20.11 11.17
C LYS A 39 25.29 -19.47 9.89
N LEU A 40 24.59 -19.59 8.77
CA LEU A 40 25.02 -19.03 7.49
C LEU A 40 25.09 -17.50 7.53
N PHE A 41 24.11 -16.85 8.17
CA PHE A 41 24.06 -15.39 8.26
C PHE A 41 24.64 -14.82 9.55
N GLY A 42 25.14 -15.66 10.46
CA GLY A 42 25.85 -15.20 11.66
C GLY A 42 24.94 -14.67 12.77
N GLY A 43 23.69 -15.10 12.82
CA GLY A 43 22.73 -14.67 13.84
C GLY A 43 21.42 -15.46 13.80
N VAL A 44 20.75 -15.58 14.95
CA VAL A 44 19.40 -16.15 15.00
C VAL A 44 18.38 -15.15 14.45
N ALA A 45 17.16 -15.62 14.17
CA ALA A 45 16.07 -14.73 13.81
C ALA A 45 15.87 -13.66 14.90
N ARG A 46 15.76 -12.40 14.48
CA ARG A 46 15.49 -11.27 15.37
C ARG A 46 14.20 -11.52 16.16
N GLN A 47 14.22 -11.25 17.46
CA GLN A 47 12.99 -11.26 18.27
C GLN A 47 12.10 -10.07 17.88
N SER A 48 10.78 -10.25 17.84
CA SER A 48 9.85 -9.15 17.53
C SER A 48 10.08 -7.95 18.46
N GLU A 49 9.84 -6.74 17.95
CA GLU A 49 10.06 -5.45 18.65
C GLU A 49 11.49 -5.12 19.15
N SER A 50 12.46 -6.02 19.04
CA SER A 50 13.86 -5.69 19.31
C SER A 50 14.45 -4.69 18.29
N LYS A 51 15.50 -3.96 18.68
CA LYS A 51 16.09 -2.92 17.82
C LYS A 51 16.58 -3.49 16.48
N LEU A 52 16.19 -2.85 15.38
CA LEU A 52 16.72 -3.15 14.05
C LEU A 52 18.19 -2.71 13.96
N THR A 53 19.04 -3.58 13.41
CA THR A 53 20.46 -3.30 13.15
C THR A 53 20.76 -3.34 11.65
N GLN A 54 21.98 -2.95 11.26
CA GLN A 54 22.43 -3.04 9.87
C GLN A 54 22.38 -4.48 9.35
N HIS A 55 22.57 -5.47 10.23
CA HIS A 55 22.53 -6.88 9.85
C HIS A 55 21.17 -7.28 9.26
N GLU A 56 20.06 -6.92 9.92
CA GLU A 56 18.72 -7.24 9.40
C GLU A 56 18.40 -6.46 8.12
N MET A 57 18.87 -5.21 8.02
CA MET A 57 18.70 -4.40 6.82
C MET A 57 19.44 -5.00 5.62
N ASP A 58 20.69 -5.43 5.80
CA ASP A 58 21.51 -6.06 4.75
C ASP A 58 20.93 -7.41 4.30
N LEU A 59 20.38 -8.19 5.24
CA LEU A 59 19.72 -9.45 4.94
C LEU A 59 18.44 -9.22 4.12
N ALA A 60 17.59 -8.27 4.53
CA ALA A 60 16.37 -7.92 3.81
C ALA A 60 16.67 -7.40 2.39
N ALA A 61 17.62 -6.47 2.26
CA ALA A 61 18.06 -5.94 0.97
C ALA A 61 18.66 -7.05 0.08
N SER A 62 19.44 -7.96 0.66
CA SER A 62 20.01 -9.10 -0.05
C SER A 62 18.96 -10.07 -0.58
N ILE A 63 17.91 -10.35 0.18
CA ILE A 63 16.81 -11.22 -0.24
C ILE A 63 16.04 -10.54 -1.38
N GLN A 64 15.71 -9.25 -1.21
CA GLN A 64 15.03 -8.47 -2.24
C GLN A 64 15.81 -8.47 -3.55
N GLN A 65 17.12 -8.20 -3.52
CA GLN A 65 17.99 -8.21 -4.69
C GLN A 65 17.99 -9.57 -5.42
N VAL A 66 18.04 -10.68 -4.67
CA VAL A 66 18.03 -12.02 -5.27
C VAL A 66 16.64 -12.35 -5.85
N SER A 67 15.56 -11.94 -5.19
CA SER A 67 14.19 -12.10 -5.73
C SER A 67 13.98 -11.33 -7.02
N GLU A 68 14.50 -10.10 -7.12
CA GLU A 68 14.47 -9.29 -8.34
C GLU A 68 15.15 -10.02 -9.51
N GLU A 69 16.38 -10.50 -9.30
CA GLU A 69 17.15 -11.24 -10.31
C GLU A 69 16.38 -12.47 -10.82
N ILE A 70 15.81 -13.27 -9.91
CA ILE A 70 15.06 -14.49 -10.27
C ILE A 70 13.82 -14.14 -11.08
N ILE A 71 13.03 -13.15 -10.65
CA ILE A 71 11.75 -12.83 -11.30
C ILE A 71 11.97 -12.23 -12.68
N VAL A 72 13.01 -11.41 -12.87
CA VAL A 72 13.38 -10.92 -14.19
C VAL A 72 13.79 -12.07 -15.11
N LYS A 73 14.60 -13.03 -14.63
CA LYS A 73 14.95 -14.21 -15.43
C LYS A 73 13.75 -15.07 -15.79
N LEU A 74 12.84 -15.32 -14.84
CA LEU A 74 11.58 -16.04 -15.10
C LEU A 74 10.74 -15.33 -16.15
N ALA A 75 10.62 -14.01 -16.08
CA ALA A 75 9.89 -13.22 -17.08
C ALA A 75 10.51 -13.36 -18.48
N GLN A 76 11.84 -13.32 -18.59
CA GLN A 76 12.57 -13.56 -19.84
C GLN A 76 12.38 -14.99 -20.37
N GLY A 77 12.45 -16.00 -19.49
CA GLY A 77 12.20 -17.40 -19.81
C GLY A 77 10.80 -17.62 -20.38
N VAL A 78 9.77 -17.12 -19.68
CA VAL A 78 8.37 -17.19 -20.11
C VAL A 78 8.14 -16.46 -21.44
N LYS A 79 8.76 -15.29 -21.64
CA LYS A 79 8.68 -14.56 -22.92
C LYS A 79 9.23 -15.39 -24.08
N LYS A 80 10.40 -16.02 -23.87
CA LYS A 80 11.07 -16.85 -24.87
C LYS A 80 10.25 -18.11 -25.21
N GLU A 81 9.66 -18.76 -24.21
CA GLU A 81 8.89 -19.99 -24.39
C GLU A 81 7.51 -19.72 -25.02
N SER A 82 6.79 -18.71 -24.53
CA SER A 82 5.39 -18.47 -24.94
C SER A 82 5.23 -17.56 -26.15
N GLY A 83 6.20 -16.67 -26.41
CA GLY A 83 6.06 -15.57 -27.38
C GLY A 83 4.95 -14.56 -27.03
N ALA A 84 4.38 -14.63 -25.83
CA ALA A 84 3.26 -13.78 -25.43
C ALA A 84 3.66 -12.29 -25.40
N LYS A 85 2.72 -11.43 -25.78
CA LYS A 85 2.92 -9.98 -25.75
C LYS A 85 2.84 -9.41 -24.34
N ASN A 86 1.93 -9.95 -23.52
CA ASN A 86 1.59 -9.41 -22.20
C ASN A 86 1.85 -10.46 -21.11
N LEU A 87 2.13 -9.99 -19.89
CA LEU A 87 2.37 -10.83 -18.72
C LEU A 87 1.28 -10.62 -17.66
N CYS A 88 0.68 -11.71 -17.17
CA CYS A 88 -0.24 -11.66 -16.04
C CYS A 88 0.44 -12.22 -14.79
N LEU A 89 0.35 -11.51 -13.67
CA LEU A 89 1.02 -11.83 -12.41
C LEU A 89 0.01 -12.07 -11.29
N ALA A 90 0.18 -13.19 -10.59
CA ALA A 90 -0.54 -13.57 -9.38
C ALA A 90 0.38 -14.40 -8.47
N GLY A 91 -0.10 -14.78 -7.29
CA GLY A 91 0.69 -15.38 -6.21
C GLY A 91 1.23 -14.33 -5.24
N GLY A 92 1.48 -14.71 -3.99
CA GLY A 92 1.88 -13.75 -2.93
C GLY A 92 3.11 -12.91 -3.27
N VAL A 93 4.07 -13.46 -4.02
CA VAL A 93 5.27 -12.75 -4.49
C VAL A 93 4.93 -11.61 -5.45
N ALA A 94 3.85 -11.71 -6.23
CA ALA A 94 3.40 -10.66 -7.14
C ALA A 94 2.90 -9.39 -6.43
N LEU A 95 2.72 -9.41 -5.10
CA LEU A 95 2.48 -8.21 -4.29
C LEU A 95 3.76 -7.38 -4.07
N ASN A 96 4.93 -7.88 -4.51
CA ASN A 96 6.20 -7.15 -4.48
C ASN A 96 6.21 -6.06 -5.57
N CYS A 97 5.76 -4.86 -5.18
CA CYS A 97 5.65 -3.72 -6.08
C CYS A 97 6.99 -3.19 -6.61
N VAL A 98 8.10 -3.47 -5.92
CA VAL A 98 9.45 -3.10 -6.38
C VAL A 98 9.80 -3.91 -7.63
N VAL A 99 9.62 -5.24 -7.56
CA VAL A 99 9.87 -6.13 -8.69
C VAL A 99 8.93 -5.83 -9.86
N ASN A 100 7.64 -5.58 -9.58
CA ASN A 100 6.70 -5.21 -10.65
C ASN A 100 7.12 -3.92 -11.36
N GLY A 101 7.64 -2.93 -10.62
CA GLY A 101 8.22 -1.71 -11.20
C GLY A 101 9.44 -1.99 -12.08
N ILE A 102 10.30 -2.93 -11.68
CA ILE A 102 11.44 -3.40 -12.51
C ILE A 102 10.93 -4.04 -13.80
N LEU A 103 9.99 -5.00 -13.71
CA LEU A 103 9.43 -5.68 -14.88
C LEU A 103 8.82 -4.70 -15.90
N LEU A 104 8.12 -3.67 -15.42
CA LEU A 104 7.56 -2.62 -16.27
C LEU A 104 8.64 -1.83 -17.01
N ARG A 105 9.75 -1.49 -16.34
CA ARG A 105 10.87 -0.74 -16.95
C ARG A 105 11.70 -1.56 -17.92
N GLU A 106 11.86 -2.86 -17.64
CA GLU A 106 12.61 -3.79 -18.50
C GLU A 106 11.93 -3.99 -19.86
N LYS A 107 10.62 -3.74 -19.97
CA LYS A 107 9.85 -3.86 -21.23
C LYS A 107 10.03 -5.22 -21.94
N ILE A 108 10.17 -6.29 -21.15
CA ILE A 108 10.20 -7.68 -21.65
C ILE A 108 8.86 -8.03 -22.32
N PHE A 109 7.77 -7.45 -21.79
CA PHE A 109 6.42 -7.55 -22.30
C PHE A 109 5.91 -6.16 -22.70
N ASP A 110 4.97 -6.12 -23.65
CA ASP A 110 4.32 -4.89 -24.10
C ASP A 110 3.47 -4.30 -22.96
N ASP A 111 2.88 -5.18 -22.15
CA ASP A 111 2.05 -4.82 -21.00
C ASP A 111 2.13 -5.85 -19.88
N ILE A 112 1.90 -5.41 -18.64
CA ILE A 112 1.81 -6.28 -17.46
C ILE A 112 0.51 -6.04 -16.70
N TRP A 113 -0.13 -7.11 -16.25
CA TRP A 113 -1.31 -7.03 -15.39
C TRP A 113 -1.05 -7.78 -14.09
N ILE A 114 -1.20 -7.08 -12.96
CA ILE A 114 -1.00 -7.67 -11.63
C ILE A 114 -2.33 -7.69 -10.89
N GLN A 115 -2.71 -8.85 -10.35
CA GLN A 115 -3.95 -8.99 -9.62
C GLN A 115 -3.87 -8.26 -8.25
N PRO A 116 -4.83 -7.39 -7.86
CA PRO A 116 -4.76 -6.58 -6.63
C PRO A 116 -4.72 -7.35 -5.30
N ALA A 117 -5.43 -8.47 -5.23
CA ALA A 117 -5.39 -9.50 -4.19
C ALA A 117 -4.56 -10.74 -4.62
N ALA A 118 -3.36 -10.53 -5.20
CA ALA A 118 -2.59 -11.60 -5.84
C ALA A 118 -2.23 -12.80 -4.95
N GLY A 119 -2.19 -12.63 -3.63
CA GLY A 119 -1.99 -13.74 -2.69
C GLY A 119 -3.20 -14.67 -2.61
N ASP A 120 -3.23 -15.50 -1.57
CA ASP A 120 -4.22 -16.57 -1.41
C ASP A 120 -5.68 -16.06 -1.37
N ALA A 121 -5.90 -14.82 -0.92
CA ALA A 121 -7.21 -14.18 -0.95
C ALA A 121 -7.82 -14.14 -2.36
N GLY A 122 -7.01 -13.94 -3.41
CA GLY A 122 -7.45 -13.96 -4.80
C GLY A 122 -7.81 -15.35 -5.33
N GLY A 123 -7.45 -16.42 -4.60
CA GLY A 123 -7.71 -17.81 -4.98
C GLY A 123 -9.21 -18.12 -5.14
N ALA A 124 -10.07 -17.51 -4.32
CA ALA A 124 -11.53 -17.68 -4.44
C ALA A 124 -12.07 -17.17 -5.78
N LEU A 125 -11.59 -16.00 -6.24
CA LEU A 125 -11.92 -15.46 -7.56
C LEU A 125 -11.40 -16.36 -8.67
N GLY A 126 -10.13 -16.79 -8.55
CA GLY A 126 -9.52 -17.71 -9.51
C GLY A 126 -10.28 -19.04 -9.65
N ALA A 127 -10.70 -19.64 -8.54
CA ALA A 127 -11.48 -20.88 -8.52
C ALA A 127 -12.85 -20.70 -9.19
N ALA A 128 -13.56 -19.60 -8.89
CA ALA A 128 -14.84 -19.31 -9.53
C ALA A 128 -14.70 -19.12 -11.05
N LEU A 129 -13.68 -18.37 -11.50
CA LEU A 129 -13.39 -18.17 -12.92
C LEU A 129 -12.97 -19.47 -13.61
N ALA A 130 -12.19 -20.33 -12.95
CA ALA A 130 -11.79 -21.62 -13.47
C ALA A 130 -13.01 -22.55 -13.64
N ALA A 131 -13.88 -22.64 -12.64
CA ALA A 131 -15.12 -23.42 -12.74
C ALA A 131 -15.99 -22.91 -13.90
N TYR A 132 -16.20 -21.60 -14.01
CA TYR A 132 -17.07 -21.02 -15.03
C TYR A 132 -16.49 -21.17 -16.46
N HIS A 133 -15.25 -20.77 -16.67
CA HIS A 133 -14.66 -20.72 -18.01
C HIS A 133 -14.02 -22.03 -18.46
N ILE A 134 -13.36 -22.76 -17.55
CA ILE A 134 -12.64 -23.99 -17.90
C ILE A 134 -13.57 -25.20 -17.77
N MET A 135 -14.21 -25.38 -16.62
CA MET A 135 -15.01 -26.59 -16.38
C MET A 135 -16.37 -26.54 -17.10
N LEU A 136 -17.07 -25.40 -17.05
CA LEU A 136 -18.38 -25.24 -17.70
C LEU A 136 -18.29 -24.74 -19.15
N ASN A 137 -17.06 -24.55 -19.67
CA ASN A 137 -16.76 -24.07 -21.02
C ASN A 137 -17.57 -22.81 -21.41
N LYS A 138 -17.78 -21.89 -20.46
CA LYS A 138 -18.48 -20.63 -20.73
C LYS A 138 -17.54 -19.62 -21.39
N PRO A 139 -18.04 -18.83 -22.37
CA PRO A 139 -17.19 -17.90 -23.11
C PRO A 139 -16.57 -16.85 -22.18
N ARG A 140 -15.33 -16.47 -22.49
CA ARG A 140 -14.70 -15.28 -21.90
C ARG A 140 -15.10 -14.08 -22.74
N ASN A 141 -15.77 -13.11 -22.12
CA ASN A 141 -16.06 -11.85 -22.80
C ASN A 141 -14.78 -11.01 -22.87
N GLN A 142 -14.36 -10.66 -24.07
CA GLN A 142 -13.28 -9.70 -24.25
C GLN A 142 -13.81 -8.33 -23.85
N HIS A 143 -13.28 -7.78 -22.78
CA HIS A 143 -13.55 -6.41 -22.39
C HIS A 143 -12.42 -5.52 -22.90
N PHE A 144 -12.78 -4.59 -23.77
CA PHE A 144 -11.89 -3.51 -24.22
C PHE A 144 -12.17 -2.30 -23.33
N GLY A 145 -11.43 -2.19 -22.23
CA GLY A 145 -11.57 -1.12 -21.23
C GLY A 145 -10.41 -1.15 -20.25
N LYS A 146 -10.19 -0.05 -19.53
CA LYS A 146 -8.99 0.15 -18.69
C LYS A 146 -8.91 -0.80 -17.50
N ASP A 147 -10.04 -1.09 -16.85
CA ASP A 147 -10.06 -1.95 -15.67
C ASP A 147 -11.41 -2.66 -15.45
N VAL A 148 -11.40 -4.00 -15.48
CA VAL A 148 -12.60 -4.84 -15.25
C VAL A 148 -12.79 -5.18 -13.78
N MET A 149 -11.77 -4.97 -12.94
CA MET A 149 -11.85 -5.20 -11.49
C MET A 149 -12.48 -4.01 -10.75
N LYS A 150 -12.88 -2.94 -11.47
CA LYS A 150 -13.62 -1.77 -10.95
C LYS A 150 -12.90 -1.09 -9.77
N GLY A 151 -11.62 -0.80 -9.91
CA GLY A 151 -10.76 -0.25 -8.86
C GLY A 151 -10.59 -1.17 -7.65
N SER A 152 -10.95 -2.45 -7.80
CA SER A 152 -11.10 -3.42 -6.72
C SER A 152 -12.20 -3.07 -5.70
N PHE A 153 -13.12 -2.14 -6.01
CA PHE A 153 -14.22 -1.77 -5.12
C PHE A 153 -15.35 -2.82 -5.14
N LEU A 154 -15.03 -4.01 -4.62
CA LEU A 154 -15.85 -5.23 -4.70
C LEU A 154 -16.51 -5.63 -3.38
N GLY A 155 -16.20 -4.93 -2.29
CA GLY A 155 -16.74 -5.17 -0.96
C GLY A 155 -18.09 -4.46 -0.71
N PRO A 156 -18.52 -4.41 0.57
CA PRO A 156 -19.77 -3.76 0.96
C PRO A 156 -19.71 -2.23 0.81
N ASP A 157 -20.88 -1.64 0.62
CA ASP A 157 -21.17 -0.21 0.71
C ASP A 157 -22.30 0.01 1.71
N PHE A 158 -22.40 1.20 2.27
CA PHE A 158 -23.36 1.54 3.30
C PHE A 158 -24.18 2.75 2.87
N SER A 159 -25.49 2.63 2.93
CA SER A 159 -26.39 3.73 2.61
C SER A 159 -26.26 4.87 3.62
N ARG A 160 -26.63 6.08 3.20
CA ARG A 160 -26.72 7.26 4.08
C ARG A 160 -27.51 6.97 5.37
N THR A 161 -28.63 6.24 5.27
CA THR A 161 -29.47 5.89 6.42
C THR A 161 -28.76 4.93 7.38
N GLU A 162 -28.05 3.94 6.86
CA GLU A 162 -27.27 3.01 7.69
C GLU A 162 -26.13 3.72 8.41
N ILE A 163 -25.40 4.60 7.71
CA ILE A 163 -24.32 5.39 8.31
C ILE A 163 -24.87 6.29 9.42
N PHE A 164 -25.92 7.08 9.13
CA PHE A 164 -26.55 7.97 10.10
C PHE A 164 -26.97 7.22 11.37
N ARG A 165 -27.71 6.11 11.20
CA ARG A 165 -28.18 5.30 12.32
C ARG A 165 -27.00 4.78 13.14
N THR A 166 -26.01 4.20 12.48
CA THR A 166 -24.86 3.57 13.14
C THR A 166 -24.03 4.58 13.92
N LEU A 167 -23.74 5.75 13.35
CA LEU A 167 -23.01 6.81 14.05
C LEU A 167 -23.81 7.35 15.24
N SER A 168 -25.14 7.51 15.08
CA SER A 168 -26.02 7.94 16.18
C SER A 168 -26.03 6.92 17.33
N GLU A 169 -26.11 5.63 17.01
CA GLU A 169 -26.05 4.53 17.99
C GLU A 169 -24.69 4.46 18.70
N CYS A 170 -23.61 4.88 18.04
CA CYS A 170 -22.29 5.01 18.65
C CYS A 170 -22.14 6.23 19.56
N GLY A 171 -23.13 7.13 19.60
CA GLY A 171 -23.05 8.40 20.34
C GLY A 171 -22.14 9.44 19.67
N ALA A 172 -21.83 9.27 18.39
CA ALA A 172 -20.93 10.15 17.66
C ALA A 172 -21.54 11.54 17.43
N VAL A 173 -20.71 12.58 17.51
CA VAL A 173 -21.07 13.95 17.10
C VAL A 173 -20.64 14.13 15.65
N PHE A 174 -21.57 14.42 14.75
CA PHE A 174 -21.29 14.52 13.32
C PHE A 174 -22.13 15.58 12.63
N GLN A 175 -21.60 16.12 11.53
CA GLN A 175 -22.29 17.01 10.62
C GLN A 175 -22.50 16.31 9.28
N GLU A 176 -23.68 16.47 8.69
CA GLU A 176 -23.92 16.06 7.31
C GLU A 176 -23.70 17.22 6.35
N LEU A 177 -23.04 16.95 5.24
CA LEU A 177 -22.72 17.94 4.21
C LEU A 177 -23.21 17.50 2.83
N SER A 178 -23.39 18.48 1.94
CA SER A 178 -23.46 18.20 0.51
C SER A 178 -22.13 17.63 0.03
N GLU A 179 -22.12 16.95 -1.12
CA GLU A 179 -20.88 16.40 -1.67
C GLU A 179 -19.82 17.47 -1.92
N GLU A 180 -20.21 18.61 -2.47
CA GLU A 180 -19.33 19.76 -2.68
C GLU A 180 -18.79 20.32 -1.36
N GLY A 181 -19.66 20.49 -0.35
CA GLY A 181 -19.26 20.97 0.97
C GLY A 181 -18.29 20.01 1.65
N LEU A 182 -18.56 18.70 1.57
CA LEU A 182 -17.69 17.66 2.12
C LEU A 182 -16.31 17.67 1.46
N ILE A 183 -16.25 17.73 0.12
CA ILE A 183 -14.98 17.78 -0.62
C ILE A 183 -14.18 19.03 -0.27
N ASN A 184 -14.83 20.20 -0.25
CA ASN A 184 -14.18 21.46 0.09
C ASN A 184 -13.60 21.42 1.51
N GLN A 185 -14.43 21.08 2.51
CA GLN A 185 -14.00 21.06 3.90
C GLN A 185 -12.93 20.01 4.15
N THR A 186 -13.05 18.81 3.56
CA THR A 186 -12.03 17.76 3.71
C THR A 186 -10.71 18.17 3.07
N ALA A 187 -10.73 18.82 1.90
CA ALA A 187 -9.52 19.30 1.23
C ALA A 187 -8.84 20.44 2.00
N GLU A 188 -9.60 21.35 2.61
CA GLU A 188 -9.11 22.40 3.50
C GLU A 188 -8.42 21.79 4.73
N LEU A 189 -9.09 20.86 5.42
CA LEU A 189 -8.53 20.16 6.59
C LEU A 189 -7.26 19.38 6.23
N LEU A 190 -7.21 18.74 5.05
CA LEU A 190 -5.99 18.10 4.54
C LEU A 190 -4.88 19.12 4.34
N ALA A 191 -5.16 20.26 3.70
CA ALA A 191 -4.17 21.31 3.43
C ALA A 191 -3.65 21.97 4.71
N GLU A 192 -4.45 21.99 5.78
CA GLU A 192 -4.07 22.43 7.12
C GLU A 192 -3.22 21.41 7.88
N GLY A 193 -3.04 20.21 7.32
CA GLY A 193 -2.18 19.17 7.87
C GLY A 193 -2.87 18.23 8.86
N ASN A 194 -4.20 18.08 8.76
CA ASN A 194 -4.95 17.07 9.52
C ASN A 194 -4.81 15.66 8.90
N ALA A 195 -4.77 14.64 9.74
CA ALA A 195 -4.90 13.24 9.38
C ALA A 195 -6.39 12.83 9.40
N ILE A 196 -6.87 12.35 8.25
CA ILE A 196 -8.30 12.10 8.03
C ILE A 196 -8.55 10.61 7.79
N GLY A 197 -9.41 10.02 8.60
CA GLY A 197 -10.04 8.74 8.29
C GLY A 197 -11.08 8.93 7.19
N TRP A 198 -10.95 8.21 6.08
CA TRP A 198 -11.80 8.33 4.89
C TRP A 198 -12.49 7.01 4.57
N MET A 199 -13.81 6.98 4.76
CA MET A 199 -14.69 5.86 4.41
C MET A 199 -15.76 6.31 3.40
N ASN A 200 -15.64 5.88 2.15
CA ASN A 200 -16.63 6.19 1.11
C ASN A 200 -16.80 5.04 0.12
N GLY A 201 -18.04 4.79 -0.30
CA GLY A 201 -18.39 3.79 -1.30
C GLY A 201 -18.03 2.35 -0.93
N ARG A 202 -17.97 1.51 -1.97
CA ARG A 202 -17.64 0.08 -1.85
C ARG A 202 -16.19 -0.12 -1.39
N MET A 203 -16.01 -1.02 -0.42
CA MET A 203 -14.69 -1.40 0.10
C MET A 203 -13.81 -2.07 -0.97
N GLU A 204 -12.51 -1.80 -0.91
CA GLU A 204 -11.48 -2.42 -1.73
C GLU A 204 -11.30 -3.91 -1.41
N PHE A 205 -11.07 -4.74 -2.44
CA PHE A 205 -10.66 -6.12 -2.30
C PHE A 205 -9.13 -6.24 -2.46
N GLY A 206 -8.49 -6.86 -1.46
CA GLY A 206 -7.05 -7.02 -1.40
C GLY A 206 -6.43 -6.29 -0.20
N PRO A 207 -5.09 -6.31 -0.09
CA PRO A 207 -4.39 -5.86 1.12
C PRO A 207 -4.08 -4.35 1.15
N ARG A 208 -4.56 -3.59 0.17
CA ARG A 208 -4.27 -2.15 0.02
C ARG A 208 -5.56 -1.34 0.11
N ALA A 209 -5.52 -0.25 0.85
CA ALA A 209 -6.53 0.79 0.74
C ALA A 209 -6.25 1.66 -0.48
N LEU A 210 -7.28 1.97 -1.25
CA LEU A 210 -7.23 2.60 -2.56
C LEU A 210 -8.22 3.77 -2.64
N GLY A 211 -8.49 4.43 -1.51
CA GLY A 211 -9.37 5.61 -1.44
C GLY A 211 -10.82 5.34 -1.07
N ALA A 212 -11.17 4.13 -0.60
CA ALA A 212 -12.49 3.84 -0.05
C ALA A 212 -12.46 3.52 1.45
N ARG A 213 -11.40 2.91 1.98
CA ARG A 213 -11.16 2.68 3.42
C ARG A 213 -9.74 3.10 3.80
N SER A 214 -9.48 4.39 3.73
CA SER A 214 -8.12 4.96 3.77
C SER A 214 -7.93 5.92 4.95
N ILE A 215 -6.72 6.01 5.48
CA ILE A 215 -6.27 7.18 6.22
C ILE A 215 -5.48 8.04 5.23
N ILE A 216 -5.89 9.30 5.10
CA ILE A 216 -5.33 10.24 4.14
C ILE A 216 -4.76 11.47 4.85
N ALA A 217 -3.74 12.06 4.25
CA ALA A 217 -3.04 13.21 4.82
C ALA A 217 -2.24 13.98 3.77
N ASP A 218 -1.72 15.16 4.12
CA ASP A 218 -0.88 15.98 3.24
C ASP A 218 0.49 15.33 2.98
N ALA A 219 0.78 15.00 1.71
CA ALA A 219 2.05 14.42 1.29
C ALA A 219 3.25 15.38 1.40
N ARG A 220 2.99 16.70 1.39
CA ARG A 220 4.01 17.76 1.47
C ARG A 220 4.56 17.92 2.88
N SER A 221 3.81 17.48 3.89
CA SER A 221 4.17 17.71 5.29
C SER A 221 5.34 16.82 5.73
N PRO A 222 6.48 17.40 6.17
CA PRO A 222 7.61 16.62 6.67
C PRO A 222 7.33 15.95 8.03
N LYS A 223 6.28 16.39 8.73
CA LYS A 223 5.91 15.86 10.05
C LYS A 223 4.89 14.71 9.94
N MET A 224 4.10 14.68 8.87
CA MET A 224 2.96 13.78 8.74
C MET A 224 3.36 12.31 8.72
N GLN A 225 4.49 11.97 8.09
CA GLN A 225 5.03 10.61 8.10
C GLN A 225 5.25 10.11 9.54
N LYS A 226 5.93 10.92 10.35
CA LYS A 226 6.22 10.60 11.75
C LYS A 226 4.94 10.54 12.58
N LEU A 227 4.03 11.50 12.37
CA LEU A 227 2.76 11.59 13.09
C LEU A 227 1.92 10.33 12.87
N LEU A 228 1.65 9.98 11.60
CA LEU A 228 0.86 8.81 11.26
C LEU A 228 1.50 7.51 11.75
N ASN A 229 2.82 7.34 11.59
CA ASN A 229 3.47 6.10 12.02
C ASN A 229 3.42 5.91 13.55
N LEU A 230 3.67 6.96 14.34
CA LEU A 230 3.76 6.84 15.79
C LEU A 230 2.39 6.91 16.47
N LYS A 231 1.51 7.80 16.01
CA LYS A 231 0.27 8.14 16.71
C LYS A 231 -0.97 7.43 16.19
N VAL A 232 -0.93 6.94 14.95
CA VAL A 232 -2.08 6.27 14.31
C VAL A 232 -1.78 4.81 14.04
N LYS A 233 -0.58 4.51 13.54
CA LYS A 233 -0.17 3.16 13.14
C LYS A 233 0.62 2.39 14.19
N TYR A 234 1.09 3.05 15.24
CA TYR A 234 1.88 2.44 16.31
C TYR A 234 3.00 1.53 15.77
N ARG A 235 3.73 2.02 14.77
CA ARG A 235 4.83 1.31 14.08
C ARG A 235 6.03 2.21 13.87
N GLU A 236 7.08 1.67 13.26
CA GLU A 236 8.35 2.38 13.11
C GLU A 236 8.17 3.70 12.34
N SER A 237 8.71 4.79 12.90
CA SER A 237 8.43 6.17 12.45
C SER A 237 8.82 6.46 11.00
N PHE A 238 9.71 5.64 10.46
CA PHE A 238 10.36 5.87 9.17
C PHE A 238 9.67 5.21 7.98
N ARG A 239 8.63 4.39 8.17
CA ARG A 239 7.98 3.73 7.03
C ARG A 239 7.27 4.78 6.18
N PRO A 240 7.69 5.02 4.94
CA PRO A 240 6.96 5.93 4.05
C PRO A 240 5.58 5.36 3.73
N PHE A 241 4.66 6.27 3.41
CA PHE A 241 3.33 5.91 2.96
C PHE A 241 3.25 5.88 1.43
N ALA A 242 2.16 5.33 0.90
CA ALA A 242 1.95 5.33 -0.54
C ALA A 242 1.28 6.65 -0.96
N PRO A 243 1.67 7.23 -2.11
CA PRO A 243 0.93 8.35 -2.68
C PRO A 243 -0.32 7.89 -3.42
N SER A 244 -1.42 8.62 -3.23
CA SER A 244 -2.49 8.71 -4.23
C SER A 244 -2.29 9.97 -5.06
N VAL A 245 -2.29 9.83 -6.38
CA VAL A 245 -2.11 10.92 -7.34
C VAL A 245 -3.18 10.85 -8.43
N LEU A 246 -3.66 11.99 -8.89
CA LEU A 246 -4.54 12.05 -10.06
C LEU A 246 -3.84 11.43 -11.27
N ARG A 247 -4.55 10.60 -12.06
CA ARG A 247 -3.94 9.93 -13.21
C ARG A 247 -3.34 10.93 -14.21
N GLU A 248 -4.03 12.04 -14.43
CA GLU A 248 -3.61 13.09 -15.36
C GLU A 248 -2.31 13.81 -14.94
N ASP A 249 -1.93 13.75 -13.66
CA ASP A 249 -0.72 14.41 -13.13
C ASP A 249 0.42 13.42 -12.82
N VAL A 250 0.23 12.10 -12.99
CA VAL A 250 1.20 11.09 -12.52
C VAL A 250 2.59 11.28 -13.14
N SER A 251 2.66 11.59 -14.44
CA SER A 251 3.91 11.76 -15.19
C SER A 251 4.67 13.03 -14.82
N ASP A 252 3.98 14.01 -14.20
CA ASP A 252 4.60 15.27 -13.77
C ASP A 252 5.24 15.15 -12.38
N TRP A 253 4.88 14.08 -11.64
CA TRP A 253 5.34 13.83 -10.27
C TRP A 253 6.18 12.58 -10.11
N PHE A 254 6.04 11.60 -11.00
CA PHE A 254 6.74 10.32 -10.95
C PHE A 254 7.33 9.97 -12.33
N GLU A 255 8.41 9.21 -12.34
CA GLU A 255 9.08 8.67 -13.52
C GLU A 255 8.31 7.47 -14.12
N ILE A 256 7.02 7.69 -14.37
CA ILE A 256 6.09 6.71 -14.92
C ILE A 256 4.92 7.43 -15.61
N ASP A 257 4.58 7.00 -16.82
CA ASP A 257 3.31 7.36 -17.48
C ASP A 257 2.53 6.06 -17.76
N TYR A 258 1.98 5.51 -16.69
CA TYR A 258 1.31 4.20 -16.70
C TYR A 258 0.26 4.13 -15.60
N ASP A 259 -0.80 3.35 -15.81
CA ASP A 259 -1.88 3.15 -14.84
C ASP A 259 -1.40 2.27 -13.67
N SER A 260 -1.41 2.79 -12.44
CA SER A 260 -1.12 2.05 -11.22
C SER A 260 -2.29 2.16 -10.24
N PRO A 261 -3.51 1.69 -10.57
CA PRO A 261 -4.68 1.91 -9.72
C PRO A 261 -4.63 1.14 -8.39
N TYR A 262 -3.73 0.16 -8.25
CA TYR A 262 -3.70 -0.81 -7.17
C TYR A 262 -2.53 -0.68 -6.19
N MET A 263 -1.70 0.36 -6.32
CA MET A 263 -0.44 0.49 -5.57
C MET A 263 0.46 -0.76 -5.72
N LEU A 264 0.56 -1.29 -6.93
CA LEU A 264 1.37 -2.49 -7.23
C LEU A 264 2.61 -2.19 -8.06
N LEU A 265 2.86 -0.93 -8.38
CA LEU A 265 4.05 -0.47 -9.08
C LEU A 265 4.78 0.59 -8.24
N VAL A 266 6.10 0.54 -8.30
CA VAL A 266 6.99 1.55 -7.75
C VAL A 266 7.62 2.34 -8.90
N ALA A 267 7.63 3.66 -8.76
CA ALA A 267 8.32 4.58 -9.64
C ALA A 267 9.07 5.61 -8.80
N ASP A 268 10.12 6.19 -9.38
CA ASP A 268 10.82 7.26 -8.69
C ASP A 268 10.04 8.56 -8.79
N VAL A 269 10.15 9.40 -7.77
CA VAL A 269 9.67 10.79 -7.84
C VAL A 269 10.44 11.51 -8.95
N LYS A 270 9.79 12.39 -9.71
CA LYS A 270 10.42 13.19 -10.77
C LYS A 270 11.61 13.99 -10.26
N GLU A 271 12.70 14.05 -11.02
CA GLU A 271 13.95 14.70 -10.59
C GLU A 271 13.75 16.15 -10.11
N ASN A 272 12.94 16.93 -10.84
CA ASN A 272 12.62 18.33 -10.50
C ASN A 272 11.72 18.50 -9.26
N LYS A 273 11.25 17.40 -8.66
CA LYS A 273 10.51 17.36 -7.39
C LYS A 273 11.36 16.83 -6.25
N ARG A 274 12.58 16.35 -6.52
CA ARG A 274 13.52 15.83 -5.52
C ARG A 274 14.29 16.96 -4.87
N ARG A 275 14.68 16.73 -3.62
CA ARG A 275 15.63 17.56 -2.88
C ARG A 275 16.92 16.76 -2.71
N GLN A 276 18.04 17.34 -3.13
CA GLN A 276 19.35 16.78 -2.85
C GLN A 276 19.63 16.87 -1.34
N MET A 277 20.06 15.74 -0.75
CA MET A 277 20.48 15.69 0.65
C MET A 277 21.80 16.48 0.81
N SER A 278 21.96 17.15 1.94
CA SER A 278 23.23 17.77 2.34
C SER A 278 24.27 16.70 2.72
N ASP A 279 25.56 17.06 2.72
CA ASP A 279 26.65 16.16 3.14
C ASP A 279 26.41 15.59 4.55
N GLU A 280 25.86 16.41 5.47
CA GLU A 280 25.49 15.98 6.82
C GLU A 280 24.37 14.94 6.82
N GLU A 281 23.35 15.13 5.98
CA GLU A 281 22.24 14.19 5.85
C GLU A 281 22.65 12.89 5.15
N GLU A 282 23.59 12.96 4.20
CA GLU A 282 24.14 11.77 3.53
C GLU A 282 24.92 10.89 4.51
N ALA A 283 25.66 11.52 5.44
CA ALA A 283 26.42 10.85 6.48
C ALA A 283 25.56 10.19 7.57
N LEU A 284 24.26 10.52 7.67
CA LEU A 284 23.34 9.85 8.58
C LEU A 284 23.21 8.36 8.25
N LEU A 285 23.05 7.54 9.28
CA LEU A 285 22.89 6.09 9.16
C LEU A 285 21.54 5.62 9.71
N GLY A 286 21.05 4.49 9.19
CA GLY A 286 19.85 3.82 9.67
C GLY A 286 18.60 4.72 9.71
N ILE A 287 17.92 4.71 10.87
CA ILE A 287 16.63 5.40 11.07
C ILE A 287 16.77 6.93 11.00
N GLU A 288 17.92 7.49 11.38
CA GLU A 288 18.13 8.93 11.34
C GLU A 288 18.12 9.45 9.91
N LYS A 289 18.81 8.72 9.00
CA LYS A 289 18.78 9.02 7.57
C LYS A 289 17.34 9.11 7.09
N LEU A 290 16.52 8.12 7.41
CA LEU A 290 15.14 8.01 6.94
C LEU A 290 14.26 9.24 7.24
N ASN A 291 14.53 10.01 8.30
CA ASN A 291 13.73 11.18 8.67
C ASN A 291 14.07 12.45 7.86
N ALA A 292 15.12 12.45 7.06
CA ALA A 292 15.48 13.60 6.22
C ALA A 292 14.47 13.81 5.07
N PRO A 293 13.97 15.03 4.83
CA PRO A 293 13.12 15.33 3.66
C PRO A 293 13.87 15.14 2.34
N ARG A 294 13.21 14.59 1.31
CA ARG A 294 13.87 14.19 0.04
C ARG A 294 13.19 14.70 -1.23
N SER A 295 12.07 15.36 -1.08
CA SER A 295 11.26 15.85 -2.19
C SER A 295 10.26 16.88 -1.70
N ASP A 296 9.50 17.45 -2.63
CA ASP A 296 8.33 18.27 -2.37
C ASP A 296 7.19 17.48 -1.67
N ILE A 297 7.26 16.14 -1.67
CA ILE A 297 6.30 15.21 -1.08
C ILE A 297 7.00 14.21 -0.14
N PRO A 298 7.64 14.70 0.94
CA PRO A 298 8.52 13.88 1.77
C PRO A 298 7.79 12.74 2.49
N ALA A 299 6.48 12.86 2.75
CA ALA A 299 5.75 11.84 3.52
C ALA A 299 5.55 10.49 2.77
N VAL A 300 5.75 10.50 1.45
CA VAL A 300 5.53 9.35 0.56
C VAL A 300 6.78 8.96 -0.23
N THR A 301 7.92 9.63 0.02
CA THR A 301 9.16 9.43 -0.74
C THR A 301 10.15 8.58 0.06
N HIS A 302 10.63 7.48 -0.52
CA HIS A 302 11.62 6.59 0.08
C HIS A 302 13.05 7.17 0.02
N VAL A 303 14.00 6.50 0.69
CA VAL A 303 15.42 6.91 0.74
C VAL A 303 16.06 6.95 -0.64
N ASP A 304 15.65 6.05 -1.52
CA ASP A 304 16.07 5.92 -2.91
C ASP A 304 15.24 6.78 -3.88
N TYR A 305 14.43 7.72 -3.35
CA TYR A 305 13.47 8.55 -4.09
C TYR A 305 12.31 7.80 -4.74
N SER A 306 12.18 6.50 -4.46
CA SER A 306 11.06 5.71 -4.97
C SER A 306 9.77 5.98 -4.21
N ALA A 307 8.63 5.71 -4.86
CA ALA A 307 7.31 5.77 -4.26
C ALA A 307 6.35 4.78 -4.93
N ARG A 308 5.45 4.20 -4.14
CA ARG A 308 4.46 3.22 -4.63
C ARG A 308 3.14 3.90 -4.98
N ALA A 309 3.10 4.55 -6.14
CA ALA A 309 1.99 5.40 -6.52
C ALA A 309 0.69 4.63 -6.82
N GLN A 310 -0.42 5.19 -6.36
CA GLN A 310 -1.78 4.90 -6.81
C GLN A 310 -2.24 5.97 -7.80
N THR A 311 -2.54 5.60 -9.05
CA THR A 311 -3.24 6.50 -9.97
C THR A 311 -4.74 6.49 -9.68
N VAL A 312 -5.31 7.65 -9.39
CA VAL A 312 -6.74 7.83 -9.11
C VAL A 312 -7.43 8.32 -10.38
N HIS A 313 -8.47 7.60 -10.79
CA HIS A 313 -9.23 7.92 -11.99
C HIS A 313 -10.66 8.33 -11.64
N LYS A 314 -11.21 9.30 -12.39
CA LYS A 314 -12.56 9.83 -12.19
C LYS A 314 -13.67 8.79 -12.43
N ASP A 315 -13.45 7.84 -13.34
CA ASP A 315 -14.42 6.81 -13.71
C ASP A 315 -14.52 5.67 -12.69
N THR A 316 -13.46 5.40 -11.92
CA THR A 316 -13.43 4.33 -10.90
C THR A 316 -13.75 4.84 -9.50
N ASN A 317 -13.24 6.01 -9.10
CA ASN A 317 -13.51 6.61 -7.79
C ASN A 317 -13.70 8.13 -7.89
N PRO A 318 -14.87 8.60 -8.38
CA PRO A 318 -15.11 10.00 -8.68
C PRO A 318 -14.99 10.90 -7.45
N LYS A 319 -15.50 10.50 -6.28
CA LYS A 319 -15.45 11.33 -5.08
C LYS A 319 -14.02 11.51 -4.57
N TYR A 320 -13.21 10.45 -4.60
CA TYR A 320 -11.80 10.52 -4.20
C TYR A 320 -10.97 11.33 -5.20
N HIS A 321 -11.26 11.21 -6.51
CA HIS A 321 -10.68 12.05 -7.56
C HIS A 321 -11.01 13.53 -7.33
N SER A 322 -12.28 13.86 -7.03
CA SER A 322 -12.71 15.23 -6.75
C SER A 322 -12.05 15.81 -5.50
N LEU A 323 -11.87 15.01 -4.45
CA LEU A 323 -11.13 15.42 -3.24
C LEU A 323 -9.69 15.82 -3.57
N ILE A 324 -8.96 14.98 -4.29
CA ILE A 324 -7.56 15.24 -4.65
C ILE A 324 -7.48 16.42 -5.63
N THR A 325 -8.45 16.55 -6.55
CA THR A 325 -8.55 17.71 -7.44
C THR A 325 -8.71 19.00 -6.65
N ARG A 326 -9.61 19.02 -5.66
CA ARG A 326 -9.80 20.19 -4.81
C ARG A 326 -8.56 20.49 -3.96
N PHE A 327 -7.92 19.47 -3.42
CA PHE A 327 -6.65 19.61 -2.71
C PHE A 327 -5.56 20.21 -3.63
N ARG A 328 -5.46 19.78 -4.89
CA ARG A 328 -4.56 20.37 -5.89
C ARG A 328 -4.83 21.84 -6.14
N GLU A 329 -6.09 22.23 -6.25
CA GLU A 329 -6.47 23.65 -6.44
C GLU A 329 -6.03 24.53 -5.26
N LEU A 330 -6.13 24.02 -4.03
CA LEU A 330 -5.74 24.74 -2.82
C LEU A 330 -4.21 24.81 -2.63
N THR A 331 -3.50 23.79 -3.09
CA THR A 331 -2.10 23.55 -2.67
C THR A 331 -1.07 23.57 -3.80
N GLY A 332 -1.52 23.46 -5.05
CA GLY A 332 -0.67 23.17 -6.21
C GLY A 332 -0.18 21.71 -6.29
N CYS A 333 -0.57 20.83 -5.37
CA CYS A 333 -0.10 19.45 -5.29
C CYS A 333 -1.24 18.44 -5.53
N PRO A 334 -1.17 17.57 -6.56
CA PRO A 334 -2.14 16.51 -6.82
C PRO A 334 -1.86 15.21 -6.05
N VAL A 335 -0.97 15.24 -5.05
CA VAL A 335 -0.50 14.06 -4.34
C VAL A 335 -0.88 14.13 -2.87
N ILE A 336 -1.56 13.11 -2.37
CA ILE A 336 -1.86 12.93 -0.96
C ILE A 336 -1.29 11.60 -0.45
N VAL A 337 -1.06 11.53 0.86
CA VAL A 337 -0.78 10.26 1.55
C VAL A 337 -2.04 9.40 1.49
N ASN A 338 -1.88 8.11 1.20
CA ASN A 338 -2.89 7.09 1.42
C ASN A 338 -2.26 5.89 2.15
N THR A 339 -2.90 5.50 3.24
CA THR A 339 -2.58 4.27 3.97
C THR A 339 -3.86 3.55 4.38
N SER A 340 -3.74 2.25 4.73
CA SER A 340 -4.88 1.45 5.17
C SER A 340 -5.62 2.12 6.32
N PHE A 341 -6.95 2.08 6.37
CA PHE A 341 -7.67 2.55 7.56
C PHE A 341 -7.81 1.41 8.56
N ASN A 342 -6.87 1.33 9.50
CA ASN A 342 -6.78 0.34 10.57
C ASN A 342 -5.74 0.76 11.62
N VAL A 343 -5.72 0.08 12.75
CA VAL A 343 -4.59 0.06 13.70
C VAL A 343 -3.72 -1.18 13.48
N ARG A 344 -2.52 -1.20 14.08
CA ARG A 344 -1.64 -2.38 14.05
C ARG A 344 -2.36 -3.57 14.69
N GLY A 345 -2.30 -4.73 14.04
CA GLY A 345 -2.97 -5.96 14.50
C GLY A 345 -4.43 -6.13 14.02
N GLU A 346 -5.01 -5.12 13.37
CA GLU A 346 -6.38 -5.20 12.85
C GLU A 346 -6.45 -5.19 11.31
N PRO A 347 -7.45 -5.84 10.70
CA PRO A 347 -7.74 -5.69 9.27
C PRO A 347 -8.18 -4.26 8.94
N ILE A 348 -8.23 -3.93 7.64
CA ILE A 348 -8.84 -2.68 7.16
C ILE A 348 -10.30 -2.63 7.65
N ILE A 349 -10.70 -1.49 8.21
CA ILE A 349 -12.08 -1.26 8.67
C ILE A 349 -13.08 -1.53 7.55
N CYS A 350 -14.20 -2.17 7.91
CA CYS A 350 -15.24 -2.54 6.95
C CYS A 350 -16.45 -1.60 7.06
N SER A 351 -17.00 -1.49 8.27
CA SER A 351 -18.27 -0.82 8.57
C SER A 351 -18.11 0.57 9.20
N PRO A 352 -19.19 1.39 9.23
CA PRO A 352 -19.15 2.68 9.93
C PRO A 352 -18.82 2.56 11.43
N VAL A 353 -19.22 1.46 12.06
CA VAL A 353 -18.84 1.16 13.46
C VAL A 353 -17.32 0.99 13.56
N ASP A 354 -16.72 0.21 12.66
CA ASP A 354 -15.28 -0.03 12.66
C ASP A 354 -14.52 1.27 12.41
N ALA A 355 -15.01 2.10 11.48
CA ALA A 355 -14.46 3.43 11.20
C ALA A 355 -14.47 4.33 12.45
N PHE A 356 -15.63 4.43 13.12
CA PHE A 356 -15.77 5.24 14.32
C PHE A 356 -14.92 4.73 15.48
N ARG A 357 -14.90 3.42 15.71
CA ARG A 357 -14.07 2.82 16.77
C ARG A 357 -12.58 3.08 16.50
N CYS A 358 -12.11 2.84 15.28
CA CYS A 358 -10.72 3.12 14.90
C CYS A 358 -10.39 4.61 15.03
N PHE A 359 -11.29 5.50 14.60
CA PHE A 359 -11.14 6.94 14.78
C PHE A 359 -11.04 7.33 16.25
N MET A 360 -11.91 6.80 17.12
CA MET A 360 -11.88 7.09 18.55
C MET A 360 -10.64 6.52 19.26
N GLY A 361 -10.14 5.38 18.78
CA GLY A 361 -8.95 4.70 19.32
C GLY A 361 -7.60 5.20 18.81
N THR A 362 -7.59 6.15 17.89
CA THR A 362 -6.37 6.69 17.30
C THR A 362 -6.34 8.21 17.41
N GLU A 363 -5.18 8.77 17.11
CA GLU A 363 -4.94 10.22 17.04
C GLU A 363 -5.27 10.77 15.64
N LEU A 364 -6.36 10.29 15.02
CA LEU A 364 -6.91 10.89 13.81
C LEU A 364 -7.68 12.16 14.20
N ASP A 365 -7.50 13.23 13.43
CA ASP A 365 -8.11 14.54 13.71
C ASP A 365 -9.56 14.59 13.19
N VAL A 366 -9.82 13.92 12.06
CA VAL A 366 -11.10 13.97 11.35
C VAL A 366 -11.50 12.58 10.87
N LEU A 367 -12.79 12.27 10.89
CA LEU A 367 -13.37 11.11 10.23
C LEU A 367 -14.45 11.55 9.24
N VAL A 368 -14.34 11.07 8.00
CA VAL A 368 -15.35 11.21 6.95
C VAL A 368 -15.95 9.85 6.65
N VAL A 369 -17.27 9.71 6.81
CA VAL A 369 -18.04 8.51 6.46
C VAL A 369 -19.22 8.88 5.57
N GLY A 370 -19.14 8.55 4.28
CA GLY A 370 -20.19 8.89 3.31
C GLY A 370 -20.34 10.41 3.10
N SER A 371 -21.44 10.99 3.60
CA SER A 371 -21.73 12.44 3.62
C SER A 371 -21.51 13.09 4.99
N PHE A 372 -21.04 12.33 5.97
CA PHE A 372 -20.88 12.79 7.35
C PHE A 372 -19.41 13.06 7.66
N ILE A 373 -19.16 14.16 8.36
CA ILE A 373 -17.85 14.55 8.88
C ILE A 373 -17.91 14.63 10.41
N LEU A 374 -16.84 14.17 11.04
CA LEU A 374 -16.65 14.13 12.48
C LEU A 374 -15.31 14.76 12.81
N ILE A 375 -15.31 15.67 13.78
CA ILE A 375 -14.11 16.31 14.32
C ILE A 375 -13.79 15.66 15.66
N LYS A 376 -12.52 15.30 15.87
CA LYS A 376 -12.08 14.51 17.04
C LYS A 376 -12.33 15.25 18.34
N GLU A 377 -12.08 16.56 18.35
CA GLU A 377 -12.22 17.44 19.50
C GLU A 377 -13.67 17.59 19.97
N ASP A 378 -14.64 17.36 19.09
CA ASP A 378 -16.07 17.44 19.40
C ASP A 378 -16.63 16.13 19.99
N GLN A 379 -15.86 15.04 19.97
CA GLN A 379 -16.31 13.75 20.47
C GLN A 379 -16.14 13.63 21.99
N ASP A 380 -16.99 12.82 22.62
CA ASP A 380 -16.79 12.42 24.01
C ASP A 380 -15.59 11.45 24.12
N PRO A 381 -14.50 11.81 24.83
CA PRO A 381 -13.34 10.95 25.01
C PRO A 381 -13.66 9.61 25.67
N GLN A 382 -14.77 9.49 26.41
CA GLN A 382 -15.19 8.24 27.04
C GLN A 382 -15.63 7.16 26.04
N LEU A 383 -15.93 7.55 24.79
CA LEU A 383 -16.28 6.62 23.71
C LEU A 383 -15.05 5.93 23.11
N ALA A 384 -13.83 6.34 23.49
CA ALA A 384 -12.61 5.66 23.07
C ALA A 384 -12.51 4.27 23.69
N ALA A 385 -12.50 3.24 22.83
CA ALA A 385 -12.08 1.91 23.24
C ALA A 385 -10.54 1.91 23.40
N ASN A 386 -10.02 1.34 24.50
CA ASN A 386 -8.58 1.28 24.70
C ASN A 386 -7.98 0.14 23.85
N TYR A 387 -7.19 0.48 22.83
CA TYR A 387 -6.60 -0.46 21.87
C TYR A 387 -5.25 -1.03 22.32
N GLU A 388 -4.58 -0.39 23.27
CA GLU A 388 -3.19 -0.72 23.64
C GLU A 388 -3.01 -2.14 24.22
N ASN A 389 -4.08 -2.77 24.72
CA ASN A 389 -4.00 -3.99 25.51
C ASN A 389 -4.79 -5.20 24.95
N ARG A 390 -5.35 -5.11 23.73
CA ARG A 390 -6.30 -6.13 23.25
C ARG A 390 -5.71 -7.25 22.38
N TYR A 391 -4.51 -7.07 21.83
CA TYR A 391 -3.94 -8.02 20.88
C TYR A 391 -2.48 -8.35 21.23
N GLU A 392 -2.12 -9.63 21.13
CA GLU A 392 -0.71 -10.02 21.12
C GLU A 392 -0.03 -9.34 19.93
N LEU A 393 1.09 -8.68 20.20
CA LEU A 393 1.89 -8.00 19.20
C LEU A 393 2.54 -9.05 18.30
N ASP A 394 2.24 -9.05 17.00
CA ASP A 394 2.89 -9.90 15.99
C ASP A 394 4.44 -9.75 15.98
#